data_AF-A0A671NJW9-F1
#
_entry.id   AF-A0A671NJW9-F1
#
_cell.length_a   1.000
_cell.length_b   1.000
_cell.length_c   1.000
_cell.angle_alpha   90.00
_cell.angle_beta   90.00
_cell.angle_gamma   90.00
#
_symmetry.space_group_name_H-M   'P 1'
#
loop_
_entity.id
_entity.type
_entity.pdbx_description
1 polymer ?
#
loop_
_entity_poly.entity_id
_entity_poly.type
_entity_poly.pdbx_seq_one_letter_code
_entity_poly.pdbx_strand_id
1 'polypeptide(L)'
;MSSMNRLNTSAGSQNKDQHFTDVHGLPCIENLVCSADETPEPITTTITGNIPFWIKGNFLRNGPGNFEIGRSSFNHWFDGMALMHQFHIEDGKVTYMSRFLNSDCYKENLEHNRIMVSEFGTIAMPDPCKNFFQRFLSRFELPSDQVTIRWKQKKSKFVAVNGATAHPHVDPDGSTYNMGNSYTRKGAFYNIIMVPSKKANPNETLEGASVVCSIPSEDKSKPSYYHSFAMSENYVVFIEQPIKMDLLKIVTSKMRGKGINEGVYWDPKRNTVFHVINKHTGKLSLIKYYAKPLSTFHQINCYEENGFLIMDMCCSDDGQAINNYLIQNLKKSGNALDEVYNTMCRVFPRRFVLPLNVDSHTPCGQNLNTRLNSTATAIKTDKNKVFCTHEDLHGDDLSEYGGLEFPHINYSMYNSRPYRYFYGCGFRHLVGDSLIKMDLQGKQIKVWKHAGMYPSEPIFVSSPGAVEEDDGVILSVVITPNQDKSTFLLVLDAKRFEELGRAEVPISIPYGFHGTFQNRH
;
A
#
# COMPACT_ATOMS: atom_id res chain seq x y z
N MET A 1 43.24 6.88 51.81
CA MET A 1 42.42 8.09 51.55
C MET A 1 42.71 8.57 50.13
N SER A 2 41.64 8.79 49.34
CA SER A 2 41.53 9.69 48.16
C SER A 2 42.56 9.54 47.03
N SER A 3 42.28 8.83 45.94
CA SER A 3 41.50 9.25 44.74
C SER A 3 42.11 10.39 43.92
N MET A 4 42.45 10.13 42.65
CA MET A 4 42.13 11.02 41.53
C MET A 4 42.15 10.28 40.19
N ASN A 5 41.06 10.50 39.46
CA ASN A 5 40.60 9.83 38.26
C ASN A 5 41.36 10.25 36.98
N ARG A 6 41.56 9.29 36.06
CA ARG A 6 41.62 9.56 34.62
C ARG A 6 40.27 9.16 34.01
N LEU A 7 39.55 10.13 33.47
CA LEU A 7 38.37 9.89 32.65
C LEU A 7 38.82 9.77 31.18
N ASN A 8 38.85 8.53 30.68
CA ASN A 8 38.78 8.24 29.25
C ASN A 8 37.29 8.09 28.91
N THR A 9 36.74 9.01 28.13
CA THR A 9 35.39 8.89 27.57
C THR A 9 35.45 8.04 26.31
N SER A 10 35.14 6.74 26.44
CA SER A 10 34.80 5.88 25.31
C SER A 10 33.36 6.15 24.88
N ALA A 11 33.18 6.87 23.78
CA ALA A 11 31.92 6.90 23.04
C ALA A 11 31.72 5.52 22.39
N GLY A 12 31.03 4.63 23.10
CA GLY A 12 30.61 3.33 22.58
C GLY A 12 29.52 3.52 21.53
N SER A 13 29.78 3.08 20.30
CA SER A 13 28.76 2.83 19.29
C SER A 13 27.89 1.67 19.74
N GLN A 14 26.76 1.95 20.37
CA GLN A 14 25.70 0.96 20.51
C GLN A 14 24.92 0.92 19.20
N ASN A 15 25.10 -0.16 18.43
CA ASN A 15 24.03 -0.66 17.58
C ASN A 15 22.83 -0.94 18.48
N LYS A 16 21.86 -0.03 18.50
CA LYS A 16 20.52 -0.33 19.01
C LYS A 16 19.79 -1.01 17.87
N ASP A 17 19.73 -2.34 17.93
CA ASP A 17 18.71 -3.11 17.21
C ASP A 17 17.34 -2.56 17.65
N GLN A 18 16.68 -1.83 16.76
CA GLN A 18 15.42 -1.15 17.02
C GLN A 18 14.26 -2.17 17.01
N HIS A 19 14.17 -2.98 18.07
CA HIS A 19 12.97 -3.75 18.39
C HIS A 19 12.14 -2.94 19.39
N PHE A 20 11.01 -2.40 18.92
CA PHE A 20 10.31 -1.32 19.62
C PHE A 20 9.24 -1.76 20.63
N THR A 21 8.99 -3.05 20.85
CA THR A 21 7.98 -3.46 21.85
C THR A 21 8.24 -4.84 22.45
N ASP A 22 7.83 -4.99 23.71
CA ASP A 22 7.71 -6.28 24.42
C ASP A 22 6.21 -6.59 24.62
N VAL A 23 5.48 -6.80 23.50
CA VAL A 23 4.05 -7.13 23.57
C VAL A 23 3.88 -8.62 23.85
N HIS A 24 3.00 -8.94 24.78
CA HIS A 24 2.62 -10.31 25.15
C HIS A 24 1.11 -10.49 25.08
N GLY A 25 0.67 -11.69 24.74
CA GLY A 25 -0.73 -12.09 24.78
C GLY A 25 -1.57 -11.51 23.64
N LEU A 26 -0.99 -11.36 22.44
CA LEU A 26 -1.77 -11.00 21.27
C LEU A 26 -2.85 -12.08 20.99
N PRO A 27 -4.12 -11.68 20.81
CA PRO A 27 -5.17 -12.57 20.35
C PRO A 27 -4.80 -13.28 19.03
N CYS A 28 -5.26 -14.52 18.89
CA CYS A 28 -5.13 -15.25 17.62
C CYS A 28 -5.90 -14.54 16.50
N ILE A 29 -5.24 -14.37 15.35
CA ILE A 29 -5.79 -13.72 14.16
C ILE A 29 -6.03 -14.70 13.00
N GLU A 30 -5.86 -16.01 13.22
CA GLU A 30 -6.02 -17.03 12.17
C GLU A 30 -7.39 -16.95 11.48
N ASN A 31 -8.45 -16.73 12.24
CA ASN A 31 -9.82 -16.60 11.71
C ASN A 31 -10.04 -15.33 10.86
N LEU A 32 -9.09 -14.38 10.85
CA LEU A 32 -9.15 -13.22 9.96
C LEU A 32 -8.62 -13.55 8.55
N VAL A 33 -7.84 -14.63 8.42
CA VAL A 33 -7.14 -15.05 7.20
C VAL A 33 -7.56 -16.46 6.77
N CYS A 34 -8.85 -16.75 6.91
CA CYS A 34 -9.48 -18.00 6.49
C CYS A 34 -10.30 -17.81 5.22
N SER A 35 -10.55 -18.92 4.52
CA SER A 35 -11.40 -18.94 3.34
C SER A 35 -12.86 -18.72 3.70
N ALA A 36 -13.57 -17.99 2.85
CA ALA A 36 -14.99 -17.70 2.99
C ALA A 36 -15.72 -17.95 1.67
N ASP A 37 -17.00 -18.30 1.78
CA ASP A 37 -17.88 -18.41 0.62
C ASP A 37 -18.27 -17.02 0.10
N GLU A 38 -18.55 -16.94 -1.19
CA GLU A 38 -19.14 -15.74 -1.77
C GLU A 38 -20.64 -15.65 -1.46
N THR A 39 -21.17 -14.42 -1.44
CA THR A 39 -22.59 -14.13 -1.24
C THR A 39 -23.10 -13.35 -2.44
N PRO A 40 -23.42 -14.03 -3.56
CA PRO A 40 -23.65 -13.38 -4.85
C PRO A 40 -24.98 -12.65 -4.95
N GLU A 41 -25.93 -12.95 -4.04
CA GLU A 41 -27.22 -12.28 -3.90
C GLU A 41 -27.17 -11.30 -2.71
N PRO A 42 -27.69 -10.07 -2.85
CA PRO A 42 -27.66 -9.09 -1.76
C PRO A 42 -28.43 -9.59 -0.53
N ILE A 43 -27.77 -9.50 0.63
CA ILE A 43 -28.37 -9.78 1.94
C ILE A 43 -28.57 -8.49 2.74
N THR A 44 -29.63 -8.46 3.54
CA THR A 44 -29.93 -7.34 4.43
C THR A 44 -29.03 -7.36 5.66
N THR A 45 -28.65 -6.17 6.14
CA THR A 45 -27.90 -5.99 7.38
C THR A 45 -28.81 -5.53 8.52
N THR A 46 -28.36 -5.73 9.77
CA THR A 46 -29.02 -5.17 10.95
C THR A 46 -28.36 -3.84 11.32
N ILE A 47 -29.14 -2.76 11.33
CA ILE A 47 -28.61 -1.41 11.63
C ILE A 47 -28.69 -1.14 13.14
N THR A 48 -27.57 -0.69 13.71
CA THR A 48 -27.49 -0.15 15.07
C THR A 48 -26.96 1.29 15.00
N GLY A 49 -27.56 2.22 15.74
CA GLY A 49 -27.23 3.64 15.66
C GLY A 49 -27.87 4.32 14.44
N ASN A 50 -27.23 5.38 13.93
CA ASN A 50 -27.73 6.22 12.85
C ASN A 50 -26.71 6.32 11.71
N ILE A 51 -27.01 5.70 10.57
CA ILE A 51 -26.25 5.89 9.33
C ILE A 51 -26.81 7.13 8.62
N PRO A 52 -26.01 8.19 8.40
CA PRO A 52 -26.52 9.42 7.79
C PRO A 52 -27.19 9.20 6.42
N PHE A 53 -28.40 9.73 6.26
CA PHE A 53 -29.22 9.58 5.04
C PHE A 53 -28.57 10.13 3.77
N TRP A 54 -27.63 11.06 3.91
CA TRP A 54 -26.92 11.63 2.76
C TRP A 54 -25.86 10.69 2.17
N ILE A 55 -25.45 9.63 2.90
CA ILE A 55 -24.54 8.62 2.36
C ILE A 55 -25.32 7.75 1.40
N LYS A 56 -25.08 7.95 0.10
CA LYS A 56 -25.76 7.23 -0.97
C LYS A 56 -24.76 6.73 -2.00
N GLY A 57 -24.57 5.42 -2.06
CA GLY A 57 -23.56 4.85 -2.95
C GLY A 57 -23.19 3.41 -2.65
N ASN A 58 -22.07 2.99 -3.23
CA ASN A 58 -21.52 1.65 -3.03
C ASN A 58 -20.13 1.78 -2.39
N PHE A 59 -19.97 1.19 -1.22
CA PHE A 59 -18.66 0.94 -0.65
C PHE A 59 -18.16 -0.41 -1.17
N LEU A 60 -17.15 -0.37 -2.04
CA LEU A 60 -16.52 -1.54 -2.64
C LEU A 60 -15.21 -1.83 -1.92
N ARG A 61 -14.94 -3.10 -1.64
CA ARG A 61 -13.66 -3.55 -1.08
C ARG A 61 -13.14 -4.77 -1.82
N ASN A 62 -11.83 -4.94 -1.80
CA ASN A 62 -11.16 -6.13 -2.32
C ASN A 62 -10.24 -6.76 -1.26
N GLY A 63 -10.03 -8.07 -1.40
CA GLY A 63 -9.13 -8.83 -0.56
C GLY A 63 -9.05 -10.29 -0.99
N PRO A 64 -8.16 -11.07 -0.37
CA PRO A 64 -8.14 -12.51 -0.56
C PRO A 64 -9.33 -13.13 0.20
N GLY A 65 -10.10 -13.98 -0.47
CA GLY A 65 -11.25 -14.66 0.13
C GLY A 65 -11.17 -16.18 0.12
N ASN A 66 -10.24 -16.77 -0.63
CA ASN A 66 -10.00 -18.20 -0.58
C ASN A 66 -8.50 -18.51 -0.65
N PHE A 67 -8.02 -19.24 0.35
CA PHE A 67 -6.64 -19.63 0.57
C PHE A 67 -6.36 -21.10 0.24
N GLU A 68 -7.38 -21.88 -0.13
CA GLU A 68 -7.25 -23.30 -0.46
C GLU A 68 -7.99 -23.67 -1.76
N ILE A 69 -7.36 -24.52 -2.57
CA ILE A 69 -7.96 -25.06 -3.81
C ILE A 69 -7.69 -26.57 -3.84
N GLY A 70 -8.76 -27.35 -3.65
CA GLY A 70 -8.65 -28.81 -3.49
C GLY A 70 -7.80 -29.18 -2.27
N ARG A 71 -6.63 -29.78 -2.51
CA ARG A 71 -5.64 -30.12 -1.46
C ARG A 71 -4.44 -29.17 -1.40
N SER A 72 -4.44 -28.13 -2.23
CA SER A 72 -3.36 -27.14 -2.29
C SER A 72 -3.75 -25.90 -1.50
N SER A 73 -2.78 -25.28 -0.85
CA SER A 73 -2.96 -24.03 -0.10
C SER A 73 -1.99 -22.96 -0.60
N PHE A 74 -2.42 -21.70 -0.53
CA PHE A 74 -1.54 -20.57 -0.74
C PHE A 74 -0.59 -20.38 0.46
N ASN A 75 0.58 -19.80 0.21
CA ASN A 75 1.64 -19.59 1.20
C ASN A 75 1.72 -18.15 1.70
N HIS A 76 1.25 -17.19 0.90
CA HIS A 76 1.33 -15.77 1.20
C HIS A 76 -0.06 -15.15 1.18
N TRP A 77 -0.31 -14.19 2.10
CA TRP A 77 -1.64 -13.59 2.25
C TRP A 77 -2.14 -12.92 0.97
N PHE A 78 -1.22 -12.29 0.24
CA PHE A 78 -1.48 -11.65 -1.06
C PHE A 78 -1.87 -12.61 -2.20
N ASP A 79 -1.71 -13.92 -2.03
CA ASP A 79 -1.96 -14.91 -3.10
C ASP A 79 -3.39 -15.46 -3.08
N GLY A 80 -4.16 -15.22 -2.02
CA GLY A 80 -5.53 -15.74 -1.92
C GLY A 80 -6.43 -15.21 -3.04
N MET A 81 -7.37 -16.02 -3.51
CA MET A 81 -8.23 -15.67 -4.64
C MET A 81 -9.03 -14.41 -4.33
N ALA A 82 -9.04 -13.46 -5.26
CA ALA A 82 -9.64 -12.15 -5.06
C ALA A 82 -11.16 -12.25 -4.86
N LEU A 83 -11.63 -11.82 -3.70
CA LEU A 83 -13.04 -11.67 -3.34
C LEU A 83 -13.38 -10.18 -3.32
N MET A 84 -14.40 -9.82 -4.08
CA MET A 84 -14.94 -8.46 -4.15
C MET A 84 -16.13 -8.37 -3.21
N HIS A 85 -16.16 -7.31 -2.39
CA HIS A 85 -17.24 -7.03 -1.45
C HIS A 85 -17.94 -5.72 -1.83
N GLN A 86 -19.25 -5.68 -1.66
CA GLN A 86 -20.05 -4.47 -1.85
C GLN A 86 -20.97 -4.27 -0.66
N PHE A 87 -20.93 -3.08 -0.08
CA PHE A 87 -21.94 -2.55 0.81
C PHE A 87 -22.68 -1.45 0.06
N HIS A 88 -23.92 -1.71 -0.32
CA HIS A 88 -24.79 -0.73 -0.93
C HIS A 88 -25.50 0.05 0.17
N ILE A 89 -25.36 1.38 0.17
CA ILE A 89 -25.88 2.27 1.22
C ILE A 89 -26.87 3.25 0.57
N GLU A 90 -28.10 3.26 1.06
CA GLU A 90 -29.15 4.18 0.61
C GLU A 90 -30.20 4.38 1.70
N ASP A 91 -30.59 5.64 1.95
CA ASP A 91 -31.62 6.02 2.92
C ASP A 91 -31.44 5.41 4.33
N GLY A 92 -30.19 5.36 4.80
CA GLY A 92 -29.82 4.80 6.11
C GLY A 92 -29.88 3.27 6.19
N LYS A 93 -30.14 2.58 5.08
CA LYS A 93 -30.12 1.11 4.98
C LYS A 93 -28.85 0.65 4.28
N VAL A 94 -28.43 -0.57 4.61
CA VAL A 94 -27.26 -1.21 4.01
C VAL A 94 -27.58 -2.64 3.58
N THR A 95 -27.18 -3.02 2.38
CA THR A 95 -27.14 -4.43 1.93
C THR A 95 -25.72 -4.84 1.61
N TYR A 96 -25.40 -6.11 1.83
CA TYR A 96 -24.09 -6.68 1.56
C TYR A 96 -24.16 -7.74 0.46
N MET A 97 -23.14 -7.81 -0.39
CA MET A 97 -22.89 -8.94 -1.27
C MET A 97 -21.39 -9.12 -1.51
N SER A 98 -21.00 -10.31 -1.94
CA SER A 98 -19.63 -10.60 -2.37
C SER A 98 -19.58 -11.58 -3.55
N ARG A 99 -18.56 -11.45 -4.39
CA ARG A 99 -18.29 -12.35 -5.52
C ARG A 99 -16.80 -12.52 -5.73
N PHE A 100 -16.35 -13.73 -6.02
CA PHE A 100 -15.01 -13.95 -6.50
C PHE A 100 -14.82 -13.27 -7.85
N LEU A 101 -13.66 -12.65 -8.03
CA LEU A 101 -13.30 -12.07 -9.30
C LEU A 101 -13.12 -13.21 -10.31
N ASN A 102 -13.93 -13.22 -11.37
CA ASN A 102 -13.91 -14.23 -12.42
C ASN A 102 -12.71 -14.06 -13.37
N SER A 103 -11.50 -14.10 -12.81
CA SER A 103 -10.22 -14.01 -13.52
C SER A 103 -9.88 -15.32 -14.23
N ASP A 104 -8.92 -15.28 -15.16
CA ASP A 104 -8.47 -16.49 -15.83
C ASP A 104 -7.75 -17.44 -14.85
N CYS A 105 -6.94 -16.89 -13.92
CA CYS A 105 -6.38 -17.65 -12.79
C CYS A 105 -7.47 -18.34 -11.94
N TYR A 106 -8.55 -17.64 -11.59
CA TYR A 106 -9.65 -18.22 -10.81
C TYR A 106 -10.28 -19.41 -11.54
N LYS A 107 -10.61 -19.24 -12.83
CA LYS A 107 -11.19 -20.31 -13.67
C LYS A 107 -10.25 -21.50 -13.80
N GLU A 108 -8.97 -21.26 -14.10
CA GLU A 108 -7.98 -22.32 -14.33
C GLU A 108 -7.74 -23.14 -13.06
N ASN A 109 -7.65 -22.48 -11.90
CA ASN A 109 -7.49 -23.15 -10.63
C ASN A 109 -8.72 -24.01 -10.25
N LEU A 110 -9.93 -23.49 -10.46
CA LEU A 110 -11.17 -24.22 -10.19
C LEU A 110 -11.36 -25.41 -11.14
N GLU A 111 -11.10 -25.23 -12.43
CA GLU A 111 -11.21 -26.28 -13.45
C GLU A 111 -10.32 -27.48 -13.11
N HIS A 112 -9.11 -27.23 -12.60
CA HIS A 112 -8.15 -28.27 -12.28
C HIS A 112 -8.17 -28.71 -10.81
N ASN A 113 -9.01 -28.09 -9.98
CA ASN A 113 -9.11 -28.31 -8.53
C ASN A 113 -7.74 -28.30 -7.80
N ARG A 114 -6.86 -27.38 -8.22
CA ARG A 114 -5.51 -27.16 -7.67
C ARG A 114 -4.95 -25.82 -8.14
N ILE A 115 -3.90 -25.32 -7.48
CA ILE A 115 -3.21 -24.09 -7.89
C ILE A 115 -2.43 -24.33 -9.19
N MET A 116 -2.90 -23.73 -10.28
CA MET A 116 -2.37 -23.84 -11.65
C MET A 116 -1.50 -22.65 -12.05
N VAL A 117 -1.73 -21.50 -11.44
CA VAL A 117 -1.01 -20.26 -11.71
C VAL A 117 -0.11 -19.93 -10.53
N SER A 118 1.15 -19.58 -10.81
CA SER A 118 2.08 -19.11 -9.77
C SER A 118 1.75 -17.67 -9.41
N GLU A 119 1.52 -17.43 -8.13
CA GLU A 119 1.27 -16.12 -7.53
C GLU A 119 2.57 -15.55 -6.91
N PHE A 120 2.45 -14.49 -6.12
CA PHE A 120 3.58 -13.76 -5.55
C PHE A 120 4.44 -14.63 -4.63
N GLY A 121 3.82 -15.35 -3.68
CA GLY A 121 4.49 -16.25 -2.74
C GLY A 121 4.25 -17.75 -2.97
N THR A 122 3.36 -18.12 -3.90
CA THR A 122 2.90 -19.50 -4.11
C THR A 122 3.16 -19.96 -5.54
N ILE A 123 3.62 -21.19 -5.70
CA ILE A 123 3.98 -21.74 -7.00
C ILE A 123 2.88 -22.65 -7.48
N ALA A 124 2.54 -22.55 -8.77
CA ALA A 124 1.70 -23.51 -9.46
C ALA A 124 2.21 -24.95 -9.27
N MET A 125 1.30 -25.86 -8.98
CA MET A 125 1.65 -27.28 -8.93
C MET A 125 1.91 -27.80 -10.36
N PRO A 126 2.99 -28.58 -10.59
CA PRO A 126 3.28 -29.12 -11.91
C PRO A 126 2.12 -29.97 -12.42
N ASP A 127 1.69 -29.72 -13.65
CA ASP A 127 0.61 -30.49 -14.27
C ASP A 127 0.99 -31.98 -14.39
N PRO A 128 0.25 -32.91 -13.76
CA PRO A 128 0.53 -34.34 -13.82
C PRO A 128 0.31 -34.91 -15.23
N CYS A 129 -0.46 -34.25 -16.10
CA CYS A 129 -0.75 -34.68 -17.46
C CYS A 129 0.29 -34.20 -18.51
N LYS A 130 1.21 -33.31 -18.14
CA LYS A 130 2.26 -32.81 -19.04
C LYS A 130 3.55 -33.62 -18.92
N ASN A 131 4.04 -34.16 -20.04
CA ASN A 131 5.33 -34.86 -20.10
C ASN A 131 6.51 -33.89 -19.89
N PHE A 132 7.70 -34.40 -19.54
CA PHE A 132 8.87 -33.59 -19.17
C PHE A 132 9.22 -32.49 -20.19
N PHE A 133 9.04 -32.75 -21.48
CA PHE A 133 9.29 -31.78 -22.57
C PHE A 133 8.21 -30.68 -22.67
N GLN A 134 6.94 -31.02 -22.42
CA GLN A 134 5.83 -30.05 -22.33
C GLN A 134 5.91 -29.22 -21.04
N ARG A 135 6.40 -29.82 -19.95
CA ARG A 135 6.77 -29.13 -18.70
C ARG A 135 7.94 -28.17 -18.89
N PHE A 136 8.88 -28.47 -19.80
CA PHE A 136 9.98 -27.58 -20.14
C PHE A 136 9.50 -26.40 -21.00
N LEU A 137 8.66 -26.64 -22.01
CA LEU A 137 8.12 -25.60 -22.89
C LEU A 137 7.15 -24.62 -22.18
N SER A 138 6.29 -25.12 -21.28
CA SER A 138 5.40 -24.27 -20.46
C SER A 138 6.14 -23.40 -19.43
N ARG A 139 7.42 -23.67 -19.14
CA ARG A 139 8.27 -22.81 -18.29
C ARG A 139 8.82 -21.58 -19.03
N PHE A 140 8.75 -21.54 -20.36
CA PHE A 140 9.17 -20.38 -21.17
C PHE A 140 8.05 -19.37 -21.39
N GLU A 141 6.82 -19.69 -20.98
CA GLU A 141 5.75 -18.70 -20.88
C GLU A 141 5.90 -17.95 -19.55
N LEU A 142 6.14 -16.64 -19.64
CA LEU A 142 5.95 -15.73 -18.51
C LEU A 142 4.48 -15.84 -18.07
N PRO A 143 4.16 -15.78 -16.76
CA PRO A 143 2.77 -15.72 -16.34
C PRO A 143 2.10 -14.55 -17.05
N SER A 144 0.92 -14.77 -17.65
CA SER A 144 0.08 -13.69 -18.17
C SER A 144 -0.36 -12.73 -17.05
N ASP A 145 -0.33 -13.18 -15.80
CA ASP A 145 -1.14 -12.58 -14.73
C ASP A 145 -0.35 -11.82 -13.65
N GLN A 146 0.94 -11.52 -13.86
CA GLN A 146 1.61 -10.42 -13.13
C GLN A 146 1.13 -9.05 -13.62
N VAL A 147 -0.17 -8.78 -13.83
CA VAL A 147 -0.64 -7.61 -14.59
C VAL A 147 0.30 -7.36 -15.78
N THR A 148 0.71 -8.44 -16.48
CA THR A 148 1.48 -8.27 -17.70
C THR A 148 0.44 -7.82 -18.71
N ILE A 149 0.20 -6.52 -18.69
CA ILE A 149 -0.69 -5.86 -19.60
C ILE A 149 -0.02 -5.89 -20.98
N ARG A 150 -0.17 -7.02 -21.66
CA ARG A 150 0.04 -7.16 -23.09
C ARG A 150 -1.31 -6.94 -23.74
N TRP A 151 -1.72 -5.68 -23.84
CA TRP A 151 -2.87 -5.30 -24.66
C TRP A 151 -2.66 -5.84 -26.07
N LYS A 152 -3.62 -6.62 -26.59
CA LYS A 152 -3.57 -7.11 -27.97
C LYS A 152 -4.97 -7.11 -28.58
N GLN A 153 -5.35 -6.04 -29.28
CA GLN A 153 -5.79 -6.17 -30.67
C GLN A 153 -5.91 -4.84 -31.45
N LYS A 154 -5.60 -4.98 -32.75
CA LYS A 154 -5.90 -4.12 -33.92
C LYS A 154 -5.60 -2.61 -33.81
N LYS A 155 -4.49 -2.25 -34.47
CA LYS A 155 -4.09 -0.90 -34.93
C LYS A 155 -3.61 0.06 -33.84
N SER A 156 -2.32 -0.09 -33.52
CA SER A 156 -1.38 0.94 -33.07
C SER A 156 -1.84 1.91 -31.98
N LYS A 157 -1.56 1.56 -30.72
CA LYS A 157 -1.09 2.44 -29.62
C LYS A 157 -0.99 1.57 -28.36
N PHE A 158 0.20 1.02 -28.09
CA PHE A 158 0.43 0.16 -26.92
C PHE A 158 1.28 0.89 -25.89
N VAL A 159 0.85 0.89 -24.63
CA VAL A 159 1.73 1.12 -23.47
C VAL A 159 2.27 -0.24 -23.05
N ALA A 160 3.53 -0.53 -23.39
CA ALA A 160 4.17 -1.81 -23.09
C ALA A 160 4.73 -1.81 -21.67
N VAL A 161 3.90 -2.19 -20.70
CA VAL A 161 4.34 -2.44 -19.32
C VAL A 161 4.11 -3.88 -18.90
N ASN A 162 5.03 -4.39 -18.09
CA ASN A 162 5.03 -5.73 -17.52
C ASN A 162 4.16 -5.88 -16.28
N GLY A 163 3.77 -4.77 -15.65
CA GLY A 163 3.02 -4.69 -14.40
C GLY A 163 2.60 -3.24 -14.17
N ALA A 164 1.56 -2.99 -13.38
CA ALA A 164 1.17 -1.66 -12.92
C ALA A 164 0.78 -1.71 -11.43
N THR A 165 0.85 -0.58 -10.72
CA THR A 165 0.43 -0.54 -9.32
C THR A 165 -1.08 -0.63 -9.17
N ALA A 166 -1.55 -1.10 -8.01
CA ALA A 166 -2.95 -1.05 -7.60
C ALA A 166 -3.38 0.33 -7.05
N HIS A 167 -2.46 1.32 -7.04
CA HIS A 167 -2.65 2.65 -6.45
C HIS A 167 -2.54 3.74 -7.53
N PRO A 168 -3.44 3.78 -8.52
CA PRO A 168 -3.46 4.88 -9.46
C PRO A 168 -3.88 6.19 -8.77
N HIS A 169 -3.31 7.31 -9.21
CA HIS A 169 -3.78 8.63 -8.82
C HIS A 169 -4.71 9.21 -9.87
N VAL A 170 -5.70 10.00 -9.44
CA VAL A 170 -6.65 10.67 -10.34
C VAL A 170 -6.53 12.18 -10.14
N ASP A 171 -6.28 12.90 -11.22
CA ASP A 171 -6.28 14.36 -11.25
C ASP A 171 -7.73 14.91 -11.23
N PRO A 172 -7.94 16.18 -10.83
CA PRO A 172 -9.28 16.79 -10.79
C PRO A 172 -10.03 16.80 -12.13
N ASP A 173 -9.31 16.76 -13.26
CA ASP A 173 -9.91 16.66 -14.60
C ASP A 173 -10.36 15.24 -14.97
N GLY A 174 -10.15 14.27 -14.06
CA GLY A 174 -10.43 12.84 -14.21
C GLY A 174 -9.31 12.03 -14.85
N SER A 175 -8.20 12.65 -15.25
CA SER A 175 -7.06 11.94 -15.84
C SER A 175 -6.40 11.05 -14.80
N THR A 176 -6.08 9.81 -15.16
CA THR A 176 -5.52 8.82 -14.24
C THR A 176 -4.03 8.60 -14.52
N TYR A 177 -3.21 8.69 -13.49
CA TYR A 177 -1.78 8.36 -13.53
C TYR A 177 -1.52 7.04 -12.80
N ASN A 178 -0.62 6.23 -13.34
CA ASN A 178 -0.15 5.00 -12.70
C ASN A 178 1.31 4.73 -13.05
N MET A 179 1.97 3.82 -12.32
CA MET A 179 3.34 3.40 -12.57
C MET A 179 3.40 1.94 -12.99
N GLY A 180 4.22 1.63 -13.99
CA GLY A 180 4.44 0.26 -14.47
C GLY A 180 5.86 -0.03 -14.92
N ASN A 181 6.26 -1.30 -14.88
CA ASN A 181 7.63 -1.71 -15.21
C ASN A 181 7.78 -2.07 -16.69
N SER A 182 8.99 -1.96 -17.24
CA SER A 182 9.34 -2.58 -18.51
C SER A 182 10.74 -3.18 -18.46
N TYR A 183 10.90 -4.38 -19.03
CA TYR A 183 12.18 -5.08 -19.11
C TYR A 183 12.66 -5.16 -20.55
N THR A 184 13.80 -4.54 -20.83
CA THR A 184 14.37 -4.49 -22.19
C THR A 184 15.82 -4.98 -22.20
N ARG A 185 16.40 -5.15 -23.39
CA ARG A 185 17.84 -5.42 -23.53
C ARG A 185 18.73 -4.32 -22.92
N LYS A 186 18.21 -3.10 -22.71
CA LYS A 186 18.93 -1.98 -22.09
C LYS A 186 18.86 -1.99 -20.56
N GLY A 187 18.04 -2.87 -19.97
CA GLY A 187 17.79 -2.95 -18.53
C GLY A 187 16.31 -2.79 -18.17
N ALA A 188 16.04 -2.74 -16.87
CA ALA A 188 14.74 -2.43 -16.30
C ALA A 188 14.46 -0.91 -16.28
N PHE A 189 13.22 -0.55 -16.58
CA PHE A 189 12.71 0.83 -16.53
C PHE A 189 11.38 0.89 -15.80
N TYR A 190 11.15 1.99 -15.09
CA TYR A 190 9.88 2.35 -14.48
C TYR A 190 9.19 3.40 -15.37
N ASN A 191 7.93 3.18 -15.71
CA ASN A 191 7.18 4.02 -16.63
C ASN A 191 6.03 4.70 -15.89
N ILE A 192 5.94 6.02 -16.02
CA ILE A 192 4.76 6.79 -15.62
C ILE A 192 3.77 6.71 -16.77
N ILE A 193 2.58 6.18 -16.51
CA ILE A 193 1.49 6.01 -17.46
C ILE A 193 0.42 7.04 -17.13
N MET A 194 -0.12 7.69 -18.15
CA MET A 194 -1.29 8.56 -18.01
C MET A 194 -2.39 8.08 -18.95
N VAL A 195 -3.61 8.00 -18.42
CA VAL A 195 -4.85 7.73 -19.14
C VAL A 195 -5.72 8.98 -19.07
N PRO A 196 -6.05 9.62 -20.20
CA PRO A 196 -6.83 10.85 -20.20
C PRO A 196 -8.29 10.59 -19.80
N SER A 197 -8.94 11.59 -19.22
CA SER A 197 -10.36 11.51 -18.85
C SER A 197 -11.30 11.51 -20.06
N LYS A 198 -10.98 12.31 -21.09
CA LYS A 198 -11.76 12.41 -22.32
C LYS A 198 -11.45 11.27 -23.27
N LYS A 199 -12.49 10.53 -23.65
CA LYS A 199 -12.44 9.35 -24.51
C LYS A 199 -13.38 9.55 -25.69
N ALA A 200 -13.00 9.06 -26.88
CA ALA A 200 -13.91 9.07 -28.02
C ALA A 200 -14.93 7.92 -27.90
N ASN A 201 -14.52 6.80 -27.30
CA ASN A 201 -15.38 5.67 -26.97
C ASN A 201 -15.52 5.53 -25.44
N PRO A 202 -16.71 5.80 -24.86
CA PRO A 202 -16.95 5.66 -23.42
C PRO A 202 -16.71 4.24 -22.88
N ASN A 203 -16.81 3.22 -23.74
CA ASN A 203 -16.59 1.83 -23.35
C ASN A 203 -15.11 1.43 -23.31
N GLU A 204 -14.20 2.23 -23.87
CA GLU A 204 -12.77 1.96 -23.79
C GLU A 204 -12.16 2.60 -22.54
N THR A 205 -11.80 1.76 -21.57
CA THR A 205 -11.27 2.24 -20.29
C THR A 205 -9.90 2.89 -20.39
N LEU A 206 -9.12 2.57 -21.44
CA LEU A 206 -7.72 2.96 -21.59
C LEU A 206 -7.40 3.67 -22.91
N GLU A 207 -8.44 4.13 -23.60
CA GLU A 207 -8.25 4.92 -24.81
C GLU A 207 -7.35 6.13 -24.52
N GLY A 208 -6.35 6.36 -25.36
CA GLY A 208 -5.42 7.49 -25.21
C GLY A 208 -4.30 7.30 -24.18
N ALA A 209 -4.19 6.11 -23.56
CA ALA A 209 -3.11 5.82 -22.62
C ALA A 209 -1.72 6.06 -23.25
N SER A 210 -0.83 6.71 -22.49
CA SER A 210 0.52 7.07 -22.95
C SER A 210 1.56 6.93 -21.82
N VAL A 211 2.82 6.74 -22.22
CA VAL A 211 3.95 6.80 -21.28
C VAL A 211 4.43 8.24 -21.23
N VAL A 212 4.29 8.87 -20.06
CA VAL A 212 4.72 10.25 -19.78
C VAL A 212 6.23 10.31 -19.58
N CYS A 213 6.79 9.35 -18.85
CA CYS A 213 8.22 9.31 -18.55
C CYS A 213 8.68 7.87 -18.35
N SER A 214 9.92 7.55 -18.78
CA SER A 214 10.58 6.28 -18.51
C SER A 214 11.87 6.53 -17.71
N ILE A 215 11.93 5.99 -16.51
CA ILE A 215 13.01 6.15 -15.54
C ILE A 215 13.87 4.88 -15.58
N PRO A 216 15.17 4.94 -15.90
CA PRO A 216 16.03 3.78 -15.83
C PRO A 216 16.28 3.38 -14.38
N SER A 217 16.26 2.08 -14.08
CA SER A 217 16.66 1.56 -12.77
C SER A 217 18.12 1.88 -12.47
N GLU A 218 18.43 2.27 -11.23
CA GLU A 218 19.80 2.45 -10.76
C GLU A 218 20.60 1.14 -10.89
N ASP A 219 19.93 0.01 -10.72
CA ASP A 219 20.47 -1.32 -10.97
C ASP A 219 19.65 -2.03 -12.06
N LYS A 220 20.27 -2.15 -13.25
CA LYS A 220 19.59 -2.61 -14.47
C LYS A 220 19.10 -4.06 -14.39
N SER A 221 19.73 -4.91 -13.59
CA SER A 221 19.36 -6.32 -13.44
C SER A 221 18.60 -6.60 -12.15
N LYS A 222 18.64 -5.66 -11.20
CA LYS A 222 17.92 -5.74 -9.94
C LYS A 222 17.08 -4.48 -9.74
N PRO A 223 15.94 -4.30 -10.43
CA PRO A 223 15.02 -3.19 -10.16
C PRO A 223 14.50 -3.22 -8.72
N SER A 224 13.99 -2.08 -8.27
CA SER A 224 13.28 -1.92 -7.01
C SER A 224 11.84 -2.43 -7.13
N TYR A 225 11.35 -3.11 -6.11
CA TYR A 225 9.93 -3.29 -5.88
C TYR A 225 9.33 -1.97 -5.37
N TYR A 226 8.19 -1.57 -5.91
CA TYR A 226 7.42 -0.42 -5.47
C TYR A 226 5.93 -0.78 -5.47
N HIS A 227 5.19 -0.16 -4.55
CA HIS A 227 3.78 -0.46 -4.33
C HIS A 227 2.86 0.68 -4.75
N SER A 228 3.27 1.92 -4.50
CA SER A 228 2.60 3.15 -4.93
C SER A 228 3.63 4.21 -5.32
N PHE A 229 3.18 5.42 -5.62
CA PHE A 229 4.01 6.57 -5.93
C PHE A 229 3.38 7.85 -5.36
N ALA A 230 4.15 8.93 -5.24
CA ALA A 230 3.63 10.22 -4.79
C ALA A 230 3.28 11.11 -6.00
N MET A 231 2.21 11.91 -5.88
CA MET A 231 1.79 12.83 -6.94
C MET A 231 1.27 14.15 -6.37
N SER A 232 1.76 15.25 -6.94
CA SER A 232 1.33 16.62 -6.72
C SER A 232 0.69 17.21 -7.99
N GLU A 233 0.34 18.49 -7.94
CA GLU A 233 -0.29 19.19 -9.06
C GLU A 233 0.60 19.21 -10.31
N ASN A 234 1.92 19.28 -10.19
CA ASN A 234 2.84 19.36 -11.32
C ASN A 234 3.88 18.25 -11.36
N TYR A 235 4.06 17.49 -10.27
CA TYR A 235 5.11 16.50 -10.18
C TYR A 235 4.62 15.12 -9.76
N VAL A 236 5.24 14.09 -10.35
CA VAL A 236 5.23 12.72 -9.86
C VAL A 236 6.57 12.46 -9.16
N VAL A 237 6.53 11.74 -8.04
CA VAL A 237 7.71 11.25 -7.33
C VAL A 237 7.70 9.74 -7.32
N PHE A 238 8.71 9.14 -7.94
CA PHE A 238 8.95 7.70 -7.84
C PHE A 238 9.96 7.41 -6.73
N ILE A 239 9.58 6.54 -5.80
CA ILE A 239 10.39 6.11 -4.66
C ILE A 239 11.10 4.79 -5.02
N GLU A 240 12.35 4.88 -5.43
CA GLU A 240 13.19 3.70 -5.67
C GLU A 240 13.81 3.23 -4.35
N GLN A 241 13.13 2.29 -3.70
CA GLN A 241 13.49 1.75 -2.38
C GLN A 241 14.46 0.55 -2.45
N PRO A 242 15.12 0.18 -1.34
CA PRO A 242 16.11 -0.90 -1.29
C PRO A 242 15.51 -2.31 -1.24
N ILE A 243 14.22 -2.48 -1.55
CA ILE A 243 13.63 -3.80 -1.83
C ILE A 243 13.94 -4.14 -3.28
N LYS A 244 14.90 -5.02 -3.53
CA LYS A 244 15.43 -5.35 -4.85
C LYS A 244 14.84 -6.65 -5.36
N MET A 245 14.58 -6.71 -6.67
CA MET A 245 14.09 -7.90 -7.38
C MET A 245 15.19 -8.44 -8.30
N ASP A 246 15.87 -9.51 -7.93
CA ASP A 246 16.87 -10.16 -8.78
C ASP A 246 16.18 -10.93 -9.92
N LEU A 247 16.12 -10.31 -11.10
CA LEU A 247 15.37 -10.85 -12.24
C LEU A 247 15.90 -12.21 -12.69
N LEU A 248 17.22 -12.45 -12.60
CA LEU A 248 17.80 -13.75 -12.97
C LEU A 248 17.43 -14.81 -11.94
N LYS A 249 17.47 -14.46 -10.64
CA LYS A 249 17.01 -15.35 -9.57
C LYS A 249 15.52 -15.65 -9.72
N ILE A 250 14.67 -14.68 -10.04
CA ILE A 250 13.23 -14.90 -10.27
C ILE A 250 13.00 -15.91 -11.39
N VAL A 251 13.65 -15.69 -12.55
CA VAL A 251 13.52 -16.59 -13.71
C VAL A 251 14.03 -17.99 -13.39
N THR A 252 15.20 -18.12 -12.76
CA THR A 252 15.78 -19.43 -12.41
C THR A 252 15.05 -20.13 -11.26
N SER A 253 14.48 -19.39 -10.31
CA SER A 253 13.60 -19.90 -9.25
C SER A 253 12.35 -20.53 -9.83
N LYS A 254 11.68 -19.85 -10.79
CA LYS A 254 10.53 -20.43 -11.50
C LYS A 254 10.90 -21.76 -12.17
N MET A 255 12.06 -21.84 -12.82
CA MET A 255 12.55 -23.09 -13.43
C MET A 255 12.82 -24.21 -12.41
N ARG A 256 13.19 -23.85 -11.17
CA ARG A 256 13.44 -24.78 -10.06
C ARG A 256 12.19 -25.11 -9.24
N GLY A 257 11.02 -24.56 -9.61
CA GLY A 257 9.79 -24.73 -8.84
C GLY A 257 9.83 -24.00 -7.50
N LYS A 258 10.32 -22.75 -7.49
CA LYS A 258 10.35 -21.83 -6.34
C LYS A 258 9.56 -20.53 -6.66
N GLY A 259 9.07 -19.85 -5.61
CA GLY A 259 8.20 -18.66 -5.71
C GLY A 259 8.95 -17.41 -6.20
N ILE A 260 8.20 -16.36 -6.55
CA ILE A 260 8.77 -15.10 -7.04
C ILE A 260 9.44 -14.32 -5.91
N ASN A 261 8.85 -14.38 -4.71
CA ASN A 261 9.39 -13.79 -3.47
C ASN A 261 10.85 -14.18 -3.16
N GLU A 262 11.33 -15.36 -3.59
CA GLU A 262 12.73 -15.77 -3.45
C GLU A 262 13.73 -14.86 -4.17
N GLY A 263 13.28 -14.16 -5.21
CA GLY A 263 14.08 -13.16 -5.92
C GLY A 263 14.01 -11.76 -5.30
N VAL A 264 13.15 -11.55 -4.31
CA VAL A 264 12.92 -10.25 -3.67
C VAL A 264 13.70 -10.19 -2.35
N TYR A 265 14.48 -9.13 -2.13
CA TYR A 265 15.28 -9.00 -0.91
C TYR A 265 15.54 -7.54 -0.55
N TRP A 266 15.80 -7.28 0.73
CA TRP A 266 16.19 -5.97 1.25
C TRP A 266 17.72 -5.78 1.17
N ASP A 267 18.17 -4.66 0.60
CA ASP A 267 19.59 -4.25 0.53
C ASP A 267 19.85 -2.99 1.39
N PRO A 268 20.19 -3.13 2.69
CA PRO A 268 20.36 -2.00 3.60
C PRO A 268 21.55 -1.11 3.26
N LYS A 269 22.42 -1.51 2.32
CA LYS A 269 23.57 -0.70 1.89
C LYS A 269 23.19 0.36 0.86
N ARG A 270 21.97 0.30 0.33
CA ARG A 270 21.47 1.24 -0.68
C ARG A 270 20.56 2.27 -0.05
N ASN A 271 20.81 3.53 -0.39
CA ASN A 271 19.90 4.62 -0.09
C ASN A 271 18.59 4.47 -0.88
N THR A 272 17.50 4.98 -0.32
CA THR A 272 16.27 5.21 -1.06
C THR A 272 16.45 6.44 -1.94
N VAL A 273 15.98 6.38 -3.19
CA VAL A 273 16.09 7.48 -4.16
C VAL A 273 14.70 7.98 -4.52
N PHE A 274 14.48 9.29 -4.43
CA PHE A 274 13.28 9.94 -4.93
C PHE A 274 13.58 10.58 -6.29
N HIS A 275 12.95 10.04 -7.33
CA HIS A 275 13.01 10.56 -8.69
C HIS A 275 11.84 11.51 -8.88
N VAL A 276 12.11 12.79 -9.18
CA VAL A 276 11.09 13.81 -9.38
C VAL A 276 10.88 14.05 -10.88
N ILE A 277 9.64 13.96 -11.34
CA ILE A 277 9.26 14.06 -12.74
C ILE A 277 8.23 15.17 -12.89
N ASN A 278 8.45 16.12 -13.79
CA ASN A 278 7.41 17.06 -14.16
C ASN A 278 6.35 16.33 -14.98
N LYS A 279 5.13 16.19 -14.44
CA LYS A 279 4.09 15.30 -14.98
C LYS A 279 3.51 15.79 -16.31
N HIS A 280 3.58 17.09 -16.57
CA HIS A 280 3.06 17.71 -17.80
C HIS A 280 4.03 17.55 -18.98
N THR A 281 5.33 17.66 -18.71
CA THR A 281 6.37 17.59 -19.76
C THR A 281 7.03 16.22 -19.88
N GLY A 282 6.84 15.33 -18.90
CA GLY A 282 7.55 14.06 -18.79
C GLY A 282 9.04 14.20 -18.45
N LYS A 283 9.50 15.42 -18.15
CA LYS A 283 10.92 15.69 -17.89
C LYS A 283 11.31 15.17 -16.51
N LEU A 284 12.21 14.19 -16.49
CA LEU A 284 12.90 13.73 -15.29
C LEU A 284 13.86 14.81 -14.78
N SER A 285 13.78 15.14 -13.50
CA SER A 285 14.71 16.03 -12.81
C SER A 285 16.14 15.48 -12.91
N LEU A 286 17.10 16.37 -13.18
CA LEU A 286 18.53 16.02 -13.10
C LEU A 286 18.98 15.86 -11.65
N ILE A 287 18.30 16.51 -10.71
CA ILE A 287 18.53 16.37 -9.28
C ILE A 287 17.87 15.10 -8.78
N LYS A 288 18.67 14.24 -8.14
CA LYS A 288 18.21 13.06 -7.41
C LYS A 288 18.23 13.36 -5.91
N TYR A 289 17.12 13.05 -5.25
CA TYR A 289 17.01 13.15 -3.80
C TYR A 289 17.25 11.78 -3.20
N TYR A 290 18.06 11.71 -2.16
CA TYR A 290 18.45 10.47 -1.47
C TYR A 290 17.99 10.53 -0.03
N ALA A 291 17.51 9.42 0.51
CA ALA A 291 17.29 9.25 1.94
C ALA A 291 18.07 8.02 2.43
N LYS A 292 18.20 7.89 3.76
CA LYS A 292 18.63 6.62 4.37
C LYS A 292 17.75 5.46 3.87
N PRO A 293 18.25 4.20 3.87
CA PRO A 293 17.46 3.05 3.50
C PRO A 293 16.14 3.04 4.29
N LEU A 294 15.02 3.02 3.57
CA LEU A 294 13.68 2.88 4.11
C LEU A 294 12.80 2.15 3.08
N SER A 295 11.74 1.48 3.53
CA SER A 295 10.68 0.99 2.65
C SER A 295 9.35 1.70 2.93
N THR A 296 8.49 1.69 1.93
CA THR A 296 7.14 2.25 1.98
C THR A 296 6.22 1.44 1.06
N PHE A 297 5.00 1.18 1.51
CA PHE A 297 3.93 0.70 0.64
C PHE A 297 3.01 1.83 0.21
N HIS A 298 2.60 2.70 1.14
CA HIS A 298 1.61 3.72 0.88
C HIS A 298 2.14 5.14 1.12
N GLN A 299 1.94 6.00 0.12
CA GLN A 299 2.05 7.45 0.29
C GLN A 299 0.74 7.99 0.85
N ILE A 300 0.83 9.01 1.72
CA ILE A 300 -0.31 9.65 2.37
C ILE A 300 -0.82 10.79 1.48
N ASN A 301 0.05 11.74 1.15
CA ASN A 301 -0.23 12.84 0.22
C ASN A 301 1.09 13.44 -0.28
N CYS A 302 1.04 14.19 -1.39
CA CYS A 302 2.19 14.94 -1.88
C CYS A 302 1.74 16.24 -2.53
N TYR A 303 2.24 17.39 -2.08
CA TYR A 303 1.81 18.70 -2.58
C TYR A 303 2.97 19.68 -2.71
N GLU A 304 2.75 20.74 -3.48
CA GLU A 304 3.74 21.79 -3.70
C GLU A 304 3.44 22.98 -2.79
N GLU A 305 4.47 23.54 -2.16
CA GLU A 305 4.34 24.76 -1.36
C GLU A 305 5.67 25.54 -1.35
N ASN A 306 5.63 26.81 -1.75
CA ASN A 306 6.76 27.75 -1.65
C ASN A 306 8.07 27.24 -2.29
N GLY A 307 7.99 26.56 -3.44
CA GLY A 307 9.16 26.01 -4.13
C GLY A 307 9.68 24.68 -3.56
N PHE A 308 8.92 24.04 -2.68
CA PHE A 308 9.19 22.71 -2.15
C PHE A 308 8.08 21.75 -2.57
N LEU A 309 8.47 20.48 -2.72
CA LEU A 309 7.55 19.37 -2.80
C LEU A 309 7.52 18.68 -1.43
N ILE A 310 6.35 18.69 -0.81
CA ILE A 310 6.10 18.05 0.48
C ILE A 310 5.55 16.65 0.20
N MET A 311 6.20 15.62 0.73
CA MET A 311 5.86 14.23 0.45
C MET A 311 5.72 13.45 1.76
N ASP A 312 4.52 12.97 2.01
CA ASP A 312 4.14 12.29 3.24
C ASP A 312 3.88 10.81 2.94
N MET A 313 4.47 9.90 3.72
CA MET A 313 4.39 8.46 3.47
C MET A 313 4.50 7.62 4.73
N CYS A 314 3.90 6.44 4.71
CA CYS A 314 4.08 5.41 5.73
C CYS A 314 5.42 4.70 5.47
N CYS A 315 6.36 4.76 6.42
CA CYS A 315 7.73 4.27 6.27
C CYS A 315 8.13 3.21 7.31
N SER A 316 8.86 2.20 6.86
CA SER A 316 9.63 1.26 7.68
C SER A 316 11.14 1.47 7.47
N ASP A 317 11.94 1.20 8.49
CA ASP A 317 13.42 1.24 8.42
C ASP A 317 14.04 -0.07 7.91
N ASP A 318 13.22 -1.07 7.59
CA ASP A 318 13.62 -2.30 6.90
C ASP A 318 12.74 -2.58 5.67
N GLY A 319 12.98 -3.72 5.00
CA GLY A 319 12.14 -4.22 3.91
C GLY A 319 11.56 -5.62 4.15
N GLN A 320 11.36 -6.01 5.41
CA GLN A 320 10.96 -7.38 5.78
C GLN A 320 9.46 -7.64 5.70
N ALA A 321 8.65 -6.60 5.48
CA ALA A 321 7.19 -6.72 5.43
C ALA A 321 6.71 -7.85 4.51
N ILE A 322 7.30 -8.02 3.32
CA ILE A 322 6.98 -9.12 2.39
C ILE A 322 7.11 -10.51 3.05
N ASN A 323 8.09 -10.71 3.93
CA ASN A 323 8.28 -11.99 4.62
C ASN A 323 7.36 -12.13 5.84
N ASN A 324 6.96 -11.01 6.44
CA ASN A 324 6.12 -10.99 7.63
C ASN A 324 4.70 -11.51 7.33
N TYR A 325 4.17 -11.24 6.12
CA TYR A 325 2.82 -11.61 5.67
C TYR A 325 2.68 -13.02 5.05
N LEU A 326 3.64 -13.92 5.33
CA LEU A 326 3.44 -15.34 5.05
C LEU A 326 2.28 -15.89 5.89
N ILE A 327 1.42 -16.71 5.29
CA ILE A 327 0.22 -17.25 5.96
C ILE A 327 0.60 -18.04 7.22
N GLN A 328 1.72 -18.77 7.19
CA GLN A 328 2.22 -19.48 8.36
C GLN A 328 2.50 -18.56 9.56
N ASN A 329 2.89 -17.31 9.34
CA ASN A 329 3.11 -16.33 10.42
C ASN A 329 1.77 -15.79 10.92
N LEU A 330 0.84 -15.52 10.02
CA LEU A 330 -0.51 -15.04 10.33
C LEU A 330 -1.36 -16.08 11.08
N LYS A 331 -1.07 -17.38 10.89
CA LYS A 331 -1.71 -18.49 11.60
C LYS A 331 -1.04 -18.85 12.95
N LYS A 332 0.04 -18.16 13.35
CA LYS A 332 0.63 -18.37 14.69
C LYS A 332 -0.29 -17.84 15.78
N SER A 333 -0.15 -18.40 16.98
CA SER A 333 -0.91 -17.99 18.17
C SER A 333 -0.04 -18.03 19.44
N GLY A 334 -0.50 -17.36 20.49
CA GLY A 334 0.22 -17.24 21.76
C GLY A 334 1.61 -16.63 21.56
N ASN A 335 2.58 -17.11 22.34
CA ASN A 335 3.95 -16.57 22.36
C ASN A 335 4.63 -16.56 20.97
N ALA A 336 4.26 -17.48 20.07
CA ALA A 336 4.83 -17.53 18.72
C ALA A 336 4.36 -16.37 17.84
N LEU A 337 3.13 -15.87 18.05
CA LEU A 337 2.62 -14.67 17.38
C LEU A 337 3.28 -13.41 17.95
N ASP A 338 3.42 -13.36 19.28
CA ASP A 338 4.12 -12.27 19.97
C ASP A 338 5.57 -12.13 19.46
N GLU A 339 6.29 -13.24 19.31
CA GLU A 339 7.65 -13.26 18.75
C GLU A 339 7.71 -12.71 17.32
N VAL A 340 6.77 -13.10 16.45
CA VAL A 340 6.69 -12.53 15.10
C VAL A 340 6.45 -11.02 15.19
N TYR A 341 5.46 -10.57 15.94
CA TYR A 341 5.13 -9.16 16.02
C TYR A 341 6.27 -8.30 16.59
N ASN A 342 6.95 -8.78 17.64
CA ASN A 342 8.04 -8.04 18.30
C ASN A 342 9.31 -7.97 17.44
N THR A 343 9.47 -8.87 16.45
CA THR A 343 10.60 -8.82 15.50
C THR A 343 10.33 -7.93 14.28
N MET A 344 9.08 -7.55 14.02
CA MET A 344 8.75 -6.68 12.90
C MET A 344 9.17 -5.23 13.13
N CYS A 345 9.69 -4.60 12.07
CA CYS A 345 9.78 -3.14 12.04
C CYS A 345 8.37 -2.52 11.99
N ARG A 346 8.21 -1.37 12.67
CA ARG A 346 6.96 -0.61 12.70
C ARG A 346 6.93 0.36 11.53
N VAL A 347 5.73 0.68 11.07
CA VAL A 347 5.52 1.65 10.00
C VAL A 347 5.03 2.97 10.60
N PHE A 348 5.74 4.06 10.33
CA PHE A 348 5.40 5.38 10.86
C PHE A 348 5.23 6.42 9.74
N PRO A 349 4.27 7.36 9.89
CA PRO A 349 4.05 8.41 8.90
C PRO A 349 5.18 9.46 8.99
N ARG A 350 5.90 9.65 7.89
CA ARG A 350 7.06 10.54 7.77
C ARG A 350 6.88 11.52 6.61
N ARG A 351 7.34 12.75 6.79
CA ARG A 351 7.34 13.80 5.78
C ARG A 351 8.75 14.13 5.31
N PHE A 352 8.92 14.17 4.00
CA PHE A 352 10.11 14.63 3.31
C PHE A 352 9.81 15.94 2.59
N VAL A 353 10.79 16.85 2.60
CA VAL A 353 10.68 18.17 1.96
C VAL A 353 11.74 18.27 0.88
N LEU A 354 11.33 18.27 -0.39
CA LEU A 354 12.23 18.26 -1.54
C LEU A 354 12.27 19.65 -2.19
N PRO A 355 13.38 20.40 -2.13
CA PRO A 355 13.48 21.71 -2.78
C PRO A 355 13.44 21.57 -4.31
N LEU A 356 12.50 22.22 -5.00
CA LEU A 356 12.35 22.10 -6.46
C LEU A 356 13.39 22.92 -7.24
N ASN A 357 13.84 24.04 -6.65
CA ASN A 357 14.77 24.99 -7.28
C ASN A 357 16.22 24.69 -6.86
N VAL A 358 16.77 23.57 -7.33
CA VAL A 358 18.17 23.19 -7.10
C VAL A 358 18.93 23.13 -8.42
N ASP A 359 20.02 23.88 -8.50
CA ASP A 359 20.83 24.04 -9.71
C ASP A 359 22.35 24.01 -9.42
N SER A 360 23.16 24.36 -10.42
CA SER A 360 24.61 24.43 -10.29
C SER A 360 25.11 25.53 -9.35
N HIS A 361 24.33 26.60 -9.15
CA HIS A 361 24.70 27.73 -8.28
C HIS A 361 24.30 27.50 -6.81
N THR A 362 23.39 26.55 -6.57
CA THR A 362 22.97 26.17 -5.23
C THR A 362 24.16 25.62 -4.42
N PRO A 363 24.48 26.15 -3.23
CA PRO A 363 25.64 25.73 -2.46
C PRO A 363 25.49 24.30 -1.91
N CYS A 364 26.60 23.56 -1.85
CA CYS A 364 26.66 22.26 -1.18
C CYS A 364 26.84 22.41 0.33
N GLY A 365 26.41 21.41 1.10
CA GLY A 365 26.63 21.31 2.55
C GLY A 365 25.67 22.12 3.41
N GLN A 366 24.74 22.87 2.82
CA GLN A 366 23.73 23.65 3.55
C GLN A 366 22.37 22.96 3.49
N ASN A 367 21.58 23.08 4.57
CA ASN A 367 20.19 22.67 4.55
C ASN A 367 19.38 23.65 3.68
N LEU A 368 18.79 23.12 2.62
CA LEU A 368 17.97 23.86 1.66
C LEU A 368 16.51 23.97 2.11
N ASN A 369 16.06 23.19 3.10
CA ASN A 369 14.73 23.34 3.68
C ASN A 369 14.72 24.59 4.58
N THR A 370 14.07 25.65 4.10
CA THR A 370 13.94 26.95 4.79
C THR A 370 12.64 27.10 5.57
N ARG A 371 11.82 26.05 5.65
CA ARG A 371 10.54 26.09 6.38
C ARG A 371 10.78 26.19 7.89
N LEU A 372 10.14 27.16 8.54
CA LEU A 372 10.33 27.44 9.98
C LEU A 372 9.84 26.30 10.90
N ASN A 373 8.75 25.62 10.50
CA ASN A 373 8.10 24.59 11.30
C ASN A 373 8.35 23.19 10.73
N SER A 374 9.58 22.91 10.32
CA SER A 374 9.94 21.60 9.78
C SER A 374 11.28 21.13 10.33
N THR A 375 11.34 19.87 10.77
CA THR A 375 12.59 19.24 11.22
C THR A 375 13.24 18.42 10.10
N ALA A 376 12.56 18.24 8.97
CA ALA A 376 13.14 17.63 7.78
C ALA A 376 14.30 18.48 7.26
N THR A 377 15.33 17.84 6.71
CA THR A 377 16.46 18.53 6.09
C THR A 377 16.62 18.07 4.64
N ALA A 378 17.17 18.94 3.81
CA ALA A 378 17.52 18.64 2.43
C ALA A 378 18.87 19.27 2.12
N ILE A 379 19.96 18.50 2.22
CA ILE A 379 21.33 19.00 2.08
C ILE A 379 21.86 18.61 0.71
N LYS A 380 22.22 19.60 -0.13
CA LYS A 380 22.92 19.31 -1.39
C LYS A 380 24.31 18.76 -1.09
N THR A 381 24.58 17.54 -1.51
CA THR A 381 25.85 16.84 -1.24
C THR A 381 26.78 16.80 -2.44
N ASP A 382 26.24 16.97 -3.65
CA ASP A 382 26.97 16.94 -4.91
C ASP A 382 26.21 17.76 -5.97
N LYS A 383 26.79 17.95 -7.17
CA LYS A 383 26.23 18.72 -8.28
C LYS A 383 24.74 18.43 -8.54
N ASN A 384 24.37 17.14 -8.54
CA ASN A 384 23.03 16.66 -8.87
C ASN A 384 22.40 15.81 -7.74
N LYS A 385 22.89 15.95 -6.50
CA LYS A 385 22.44 15.12 -5.37
C LYS A 385 22.05 15.95 -4.17
N VAL A 386 20.88 15.65 -3.63
CA VAL A 386 20.38 16.20 -2.37
C VAL A 386 20.11 15.02 -1.43
N PHE A 387 20.62 15.09 -0.21
CA PHE A 387 20.35 14.10 0.83
C PHE A 387 19.30 14.64 1.79
N CYS A 388 18.23 13.90 1.99
CA CYS A 388 17.05 14.30 2.73
C CYS A 388 16.90 13.48 4.02
N THR A 389 16.53 14.17 5.10
CA THR A 389 15.97 13.55 6.31
C THR A 389 14.49 13.89 6.41
N HIS A 390 13.76 13.14 7.24
CA HIS A 390 12.33 13.35 7.44
C HIS A 390 12.02 14.13 8.72
N GLU A 391 10.79 14.62 8.80
CA GLU A 391 10.10 14.87 10.06
C GLU A 391 9.06 13.76 10.29
N ASP A 392 8.90 13.33 11.54
CA ASP A 392 7.81 12.43 11.90
C ASP A 392 6.49 13.20 11.97
N LEU A 393 5.41 12.62 11.45
CA LEU A 393 4.08 13.24 11.42
C LEU A 393 3.20 12.88 12.62
N HIS A 394 3.79 12.28 13.65
CA HIS A 394 3.11 11.75 14.82
C HIS A 394 3.81 12.15 16.12
N GLY A 395 3.10 12.03 17.24
CA GLY A 395 3.69 12.04 18.59
C GLY A 395 4.20 10.66 19.01
N ASP A 396 4.76 10.55 20.20
CA ASP A 396 5.29 9.28 20.74
C ASP A 396 4.20 8.23 21.01
N ASP A 397 2.95 8.69 21.20
CA ASP A 397 1.75 7.91 21.47
C ASP A 397 1.37 6.94 20.35
N LEU A 398 1.70 7.25 19.08
CA LEU A 398 1.40 6.36 17.95
C LEU A 398 2.08 4.98 18.09
N SER A 399 3.21 4.90 18.80
CA SER A 399 3.92 3.63 19.02
C SER A 399 3.08 2.60 19.80
N GLU A 400 2.15 3.05 20.65
CA GLU A 400 1.24 2.20 21.44
C GLU A 400 0.24 1.42 20.57
N TYR A 401 0.04 1.89 19.33
CA TYR A 401 -0.87 1.34 18.33
C TYR A 401 -0.16 0.60 17.20
N GLY A 402 1.15 0.34 17.35
CA GLY A 402 1.93 -0.44 16.38
C GLY A 402 2.30 0.32 15.10
N GLY A 403 2.21 1.65 15.12
CA GLY A 403 2.42 2.49 13.94
C GLY A 403 1.13 2.76 13.18
N LEU A 404 1.25 3.11 11.90
CA LEU A 404 0.12 3.45 11.04
C LEU A 404 0.37 2.98 9.61
N GLU A 405 -0.63 2.30 9.05
CA GLU A 405 -0.70 1.92 7.64
C GLU A 405 -2.12 2.08 7.08
N PHE A 406 -2.30 1.83 5.78
CA PHE A 406 -3.55 2.09 5.04
C PHE A 406 -4.02 3.54 5.19
N PRO A 407 -3.16 4.53 4.84
CA PRO A 407 -3.50 5.92 4.98
C PRO A 407 -4.59 6.34 3.99
N HIS A 408 -5.50 7.19 4.44
CA HIS A 408 -6.53 7.81 3.60
C HIS A 408 -6.71 9.27 4.02
N ILE A 409 -7.05 10.14 3.06
CA ILE A 409 -7.33 11.57 3.29
C ILE A 409 -8.71 11.92 2.72
N ASN A 410 -9.14 13.18 2.85
CA ASN A 410 -10.19 13.70 1.98
C ASN A 410 -9.64 13.87 0.54
N TYR A 411 -9.48 12.75 -0.16
CA TYR A 411 -8.73 12.66 -1.40
C TYR A 411 -9.32 13.57 -2.49
N SER A 412 -10.65 13.63 -2.58
CA SER A 412 -11.35 14.41 -3.60
C SER A 412 -11.03 15.92 -3.57
N MET A 413 -10.77 16.46 -2.38
CA MET A 413 -10.57 17.90 -2.18
C MET A 413 -9.10 18.27 -1.86
N TYR A 414 -8.33 17.33 -1.29
CA TYR A 414 -7.00 17.60 -0.72
C TYR A 414 -5.87 16.74 -1.30
N ASN A 415 -6.15 15.77 -2.19
CA ASN A 415 -5.07 15.13 -2.94
C ASN A 415 -4.29 16.19 -3.73
N SER A 416 -2.97 16.11 -3.67
CA SER A 416 -2.07 17.07 -4.31
C SER A 416 -2.12 18.50 -3.77
N ARG A 417 -2.75 18.73 -2.61
CA ARG A 417 -2.88 20.04 -1.95
C ARG A 417 -2.43 20.00 -0.49
N PRO A 418 -2.07 21.16 0.11
CA PRO A 418 -1.85 21.25 1.55
C PRO A 418 -3.09 20.75 2.32
N TYR A 419 -2.86 19.99 3.37
CA TYR A 419 -3.89 19.27 4.12
C TYR A 419 -3.50 19.16 5.61
N ARG A 420 -4.46 18.83 6.46
CA ARG A 420 -4.29 18.76 7.92
C ARG A 420 -4.57 17.38 8.49
N TYR A 421 -5.50 16.62 7.92
CA TYR A 421 -5.99 15.36 8.48
C TYR A 421 -5.72 14.18 7.55
N PHE A 422 -5.28 13.08 8.15
CA PHE A 422 -5.34 11.78 7.50
C PHE A 422 -5.82 10.72 8.49
N TYR A 423 -6.28 9.62 7.94
CA TYR A 423 -6.83 8.47 8.65
C TYR A 423 -5.99 7.25 8.31
N GLY A 424 -5.95 6.25 9.18
CA GLY A 424 -5.29 4.98 8.90
C GLY A 424 -5.64 3.91 9.93
N CYS A 425 -5.07 2.72 9.75
CA CYS A 425 -5.16 1.65 10.72
C CYS A 425 -3.92 1.63 11.61
N GLY A 426 -4.12 1.41 12.92
CA GLY A 426 -3.04 0.97 13.80
C GLY A 426 -2.75 -0.52 13.59
N PHE A 427 -1.47 -0.89 13.53
CA PHE A 427 -0.99 -2.24 13.23
C PHE A 427 -0.31 -2.86 14.45
N ARG A 428 -0.98 -2.86 15.60
CA ARG A 428 -0.48 -3.58 16.78
C ARG A 428 -0.58 -5.11 16.64
N HIS A 429 -1.30 -5.56 15.61
CA HIS A 429 -1.27 -6.95 15.14
C HIS A 429 -0.65 -6.96 13.74
N LEU A 430 -0.46 -8.15 13.16
CA LEU A 430 -0.12 -8.28 11.73
C LEU A 430 -1.21 -7.69 10.81
N VAL A 431 -2.38 -7.29 11.34
CA VAL A 431 -3.45 -6.61 10.61
C VAL A 431 -3.92 -5.38 11.39
N GLY A 432 -4.79 -4.57 10.80
CA GLY A 432 -5.40 -3.41 11.47
C GLY A 432 -6.20 -3.82 12.71
N ASP A 433 -5.91 -3.21 13.85
CA ASP A 433 -6.57 -3.46 15.15
C ASP A 433 -7.26 -2.22 15.74
N SER A 434 -7.08 -1.08 15.09
CA SER A 434 -7.60 0.21 15.50
C SER A 434 -7.69 1.13 14.30
N LEU A 435 -8.61 2.09 14.34
CA LEU A 435 -8.65 3.20 13.40
C LEU A 435 -8.04 4.41 14.08
N ILE A 436 -7.27 5.20 13.33
CA ILE A 436 -6.56 6.37 13.82
C ILE A 436 -6.88 7.53 12.90
N LYS A 437 -7.25 8.67 13.48
CA LYS A 437 -7.23 9.98 12.83
C LYS A 437 -6.01 10.73 13.33
N MET A 438 -5.19 11.25 12.42
CA MET A 438 -4.06 12.12 12.72
C MET A 438 -4.40 13.57 12.38
N ASP A 439 -4.18 14.47 13.34
CA ASP A 439 -4.15 15.92 13.13
C ASP A 439 -2.69 16.38 13.04
N LEU A 440 -2.27 16.80 11.84
CA LEU A 440 -0.93 17.30 11.60
C LEU A 440 -0.63 18.59 12.38
N GLN A 441 -1.66 19.34 12.76
CA GLN A 441 -1.50 20.47 13.67
C GLN A 441 -1.31 19.96 15.10
N GLY A 442 -0.06 19.98 15.57
CA GLY A 442 0.28 19.49 16.90
C GLY A 442 0.46 17.97 16.99
N LYS A 443 0.33 17.24 15.86
CA LYS A 443 0.58 15.79 15.73
C LYS A 443 -0.24 14.94 16.71
N GLN A 444 -1.50 15.32 16.90
CA GLN A 444 -2.42 14.65 17.83
C GLN A 444 -3.20 13.54 17.13
N ILE A 445 -3.44 12.44 17.86
CA ILE A 445 -4.28 11.35 17.36
C ILE A 445 -5.63 11.28 18.07
N LYS A 446 -6.63 10.81 17.33
CA LYS A 446 -7.84 10.21 17.89
C LYS A 446 -7.91 8.75 17.45
N VAL A 447 -8.33 7.89 18.36
CA VAL A 447 -8.30 6.44 18.11
C VAL A 447 -9.66 5.83 18.41
N TRP A 448 -10.14 5.00 17.48
CA TRP A 448 -11.26 4.08 17.69
C TRP A 448 -10.69 2.68 17.79
N LYS A 449 -10.93 2.01 18.92
CA LYS A 449 -10.38 0.68 19.20
C LYS A 449 -11.29 -0.08 20.18
N HIS A 450 -11.52 -1.35 19.89
CA HIS A 450 -12.22 -2.28 20.77
C HIS A 450 -11.52 -3.65 20.75
N ALA A 451 -11.46 -4.32 21.90
CA ALA A 451 -10.84 -5.63 21.99
C ALA A 451 -11.55 -6.67 21.11
N GLY A 452 -10.78 -7.41 20.31
CA GLY A 452 -11.30 -8.44 19.41
C GLY A 452 -12.04 -7.91 18.18
N MET A 453 -11.84 -6.65 17.82
CA MET A 453 -12.37 -6.02 16.61
C MET A 453 -11.21 -5.56 15.72
N TYR A 454 -11.25 -5.92 14.44
CA TYR A 454 -10.17 -5.68 13.48
C TYR A 454 -10.71 -4.84 12.32
N PRO A 455 -10.57 -3.51 12.39
CA PRO A 455 -11.06 -2.63 11.34
C PRO A 455 -10.16 -2.70 10.11
N SER A 456 -10.80 -2.69 8.96
CA SER A 456 -10.16 -2.55 7.65
C SER A 456 -9.87 -1.07 7.33
N GLU A 457 -9.18 -0.82 6.21
CA GLU A 457 -8.81 0.54 5.75
C GLU A 457 -9.97 1.55 5.89
N PRO A 458 -9.74 2.70 6.56
CA PRO A 458 -10.73 3.75 6.72
C PRO A 458 -10.90 4.57 5.43
N ILE A 459 -12.10 4.55 4.86
CA ILE A 459 -12.44 5.36 3.67
C ILE A 459 -13.20 6.61 4.09
N PHE A 460 -12.65 7.78 3.78
CA PHE A 460 -13.32 9.06 4.01
C PHE A 460 -14.39 9.34 2.94
N VAL A 461 -15.58 9.74 3.40
CA VAL A 461 -16.68 10.20 2.54
C VAL A 461 -17.13 11.58 3.02
N SER A 462 -16.96 12.60 2.16
CA SER A 462 -17.30 13.98 2.46
C SER A 462 -18.81 14.18 2.64
N SER A 463 -19.22 14.98 3.62
CA SER A 463 -20.59 15.47 3.72
C SER A 463 -20.94 16.34 2.49
N PRO A 464 -22.20 16.36 2.01
CA PRO A 464 -22.60 17.26 0.93
C PRO A 464 -22.40 18.72 1.31
N GLY A 465 -21.66 19.48 0.48
CA GLY A 465 -21.39 20.89 0.74
C GLY A 465 -20.39 21.15 1.88
N ALA A 466 -19.62 20.13 2.30
CA ALA A 466 -18.58 20.26 3.31
C ALA A 466 -17.61 21.42 2.99
N VAL A 467 -17.28 22.20 4.02
CA VAL A 467 -16.30 23.30 3.96
C VAL A 467 -15.04 22.95 4.72
N GLU A 468 -15.17 22.25 5.84
CA GLU A 468 -14.05 21.78 6.65
C GLU A 468 -13.48 20.47 6.09
N GLU A 469 -12.17 20.29 6.20
CA GLU A 469 -11.45 19.15 5.62
C GLU A 469 -11.98 17.78 6.12
N ASP A 470 -12.35 17.72 7.40
CA ASP A 470 -12.81 16.52 8.10
C ASP A 470 -14.33 16.45 8.29
N ASP A 471 -15.10 17.25 7.56
CA ASP A 471 -16.57 17.21 7.56
C ASP A 471 -17.08 16.08 6.65
N GLY A 472 -17.38 14.95 7.28
CA GLY A 472 -17.77 13.73 6.61
C GLY A 472 -17.82 12.54 7.56
N VAL A 473 -17.77 11.36 6.99
CA VAL A 473 -17.69 10.09 7.73
C VAL A 473 -16.49 9.26 7.31
N ILE A 474 -16.11 8.34 8.19
CA ILE A 474 -15.20 7.24 7.88
C ILE A 474 -16.00 5.95 7.80
N LEU A 475 -15.82 5.22 6.70
CA LEU A 475 -16.34 3.86 6.49
C LEU A 475 -15.22 2.84 6.71
N SER A 476 -15.46 1.82 7.52
CA SER A 476 -14.54 0.70 7.70
C SER A 476 -15.32 -0.57 7.98
N VAL A 477 -14.96 -1.69 7.35
CA VAL A 477 -15.50 -3.01 7.73
C VAL A 477 -14.71 -3.50 8.93
N VAL A 478 -15.41 -3.85 10.00
CA VAL A 478 -14.83 -4.38 11.24
C VAL A 478 -15.06 -5.88 11.29
N ILE A 479 -13.97 -6.64 11.19
CA ILE A 479 -13.99 -8.10 11.23
C ILE A 479 -13.85 -8.55 12.69
N THR A 480 -14.66 -9.52 13.09
CA THR A 480 -14.58 -10.15 14.42
C THR A 480 -14.27 -11.64 14.26
N PRO A 481 -13.14 -12.15 14.81
CA PRO A 481 -12.77 -13.56 14.67
C PRO A 481 -13.61 -14.49 15.57
N ASN A 482 -14.45 -13.91 16.44
CA ASN A 482 -15.37 -14.64 17.29
C ASN A 482 -16.66 -14.91 16.51
N GLN A 483 -17.04 -16.19 16.40
CA GLN A 483 -18.26 -16.63 15.71
C GLN A 483 -19.56 -16.06 16.34
N ASP A 484 -19.52 -15.68 17.62
CA ASP A 484 -20.65 -15.07 18.32
C ASP A 484 -20.81 -13.56 18.04
N LYS A 485 -19.85 -12.95 17.36
CA LYS A 485 -19.89 -11.54 16.97
C LYS A 485 -20.01 -11.44 15.46
N SER A 486 -20.96 -10.62 15.01
CA SER A 486 -21.11 -10.32 13.59
C SER A 486 -20.03 -9.35 13.13
N THR A 487 -19.49 -9.59 11.93
CA THR A 487 -18.78 -8.57 11.17
C THR A 487 -19.74 -7.44 10.80
N PHE A 488 -19.28 -6.19 10.78
CA PHE A 488 -20.14 -5.06 10.44
C PHE A 488 -19.42 -3.98 9.64
N LEU A 489 -20.18 -3.22 8.86
CA LEU A 489 -19.72 -1.92 8.36
C LEU A 489 -19.89 -0.88 9.46
N LEU A 490 -18.80 -0.24 9.86
CA LEU A 490 -18.76 0.86 10.81
C LEU A 490 -18.84 2.21 10.08
N VAL A 491 -19.61 3.14 10.64
CA VAL A 491 -19.67 4.54 10.21
C VAL A 491 -19.26 5.43 11.39
N LEU A 492 -18.11 6.09 11.27
CA LEU A 492 -17.63 7.07 12.25
C LEU A 492 -17.84 8.49 11.75
N ASP A 493 -18.13 9.42 12.65
CA ASP A 493 -18.00 10.86 12.40
C ASP A 493 -16.52 11.19 12.18
N ALA A 494 -16.16 11.74 11.02
CA ALA A 494 -14.75 11.94 10.68
C ALA A 494 -14.07 13.07 11.48
N LYS A 495 -14.85 13.94 12.14
CA LYS A 495 -14.35 15.07 12.94
C LYS A 495 -14.12 14.68 14.40
N ARG A 496 -15.17 14.18 15.05
CA ARG A 496 -15.20 13.71 16.44
C ARG A 496 -14.52 12.37 16.60
N PHE A 497 -14.57 11.52 15.57
CA PHE A 497 -14.06 10.15 15.56
C PHE A 497 -14.83 9.21 16.50
N GLU A 498 -16.13 9.46 16.59
CA GLU A 498 -17.10 8.69 17.38
C GLU A 498 -18.02 7.91 16.45
N GLU A 499 -18.52 6.77 16.90
CA GLU A 499 -19.43 5.94 16.12
C GLU A 499 -20.80 6.59 15.95
N LEU A 500 -21.25 6.72 14.70
CA LEU A 500 -22.59 7.17 14.36
C LEU A 500 -23.55 5.99 14.28
N GLY A 501 -23.10 4.91 13.64
CA GLY A 501 -23.85 3.67 13.53
C GLY A 501 -23.05 2.58 12.83
N ARG A 502 -23.64 1.40 12.76
CA ARG A 502 -23.08 0.23 12.09
C ARG A 502 -24.15 -0.60 11.40
N ALA A 503 -23.73 -1.37 10.39
CA ALA A 503 -24.55 -2.33 9.68
C ALA A 503 -23.96 -3.75 9.85
N GLU A 504 -24.60 -4.57 10.68
CA GLU A 504 -24.17 -5.93 11.01
C GLU A 504 -24.52 -6.89 9.88
N VAL A 505 -23.52 -7.65 9.43
CA VAL A 505 -23.63 -8.64 8.37
C VAL A 505 -23.76 -10.02 9.01
N PRO A 506 -24.78 -10.83 8.63
CA PRO A 506 -25.03 -12.12 9.27
C PRO A 506 -24.10 -13.25 8.77
N ILE A 507 -22.90 -12.91 8.30
CA ILE A 507 -21.87 -13.86 7.84
C ILE A 507 -20.47 -13.35 8.21
N SER A 508 -19.50 -14.26 8.20
CA SER A 508 -18.08 -13.90 8.32
C SER A 508 -17.57 -13.26 7.03
N ILE A 509 -16.64 -12.32 7.15
CA ILE A 509 -15.95 -11.69 6.02
C ILE A 509 -14.45 -11.79 6.28
N PRO A 510 -13.65 -12.31 5.34
CA PRO A 510 -12.20 -12.39 5.50
C PRO A 510 -11.58 -10.99 5.49
N TYR A 511 -10.43 -10.84 6.15
CA TYR A 511 -9.74 -9.55 6.21
C TYR A 511 -9.11 -9.22 4.85
N GLY A 512 -9.46 -8.06 4.30
CA GLY A 512 -9.03 -7.59 2.98
C GLY A 512 -8.00 -6.46 3.00
N PHE A 513 -7.79 -5.83 1.84
CA PHE A 513 -6.81 -4.74 1.67
C PHE A 513 -7.51 -3.39 1.55
N HIS A 514 -7.95 -3.06 0.35
CA HIS A 514 -8.36 -1.70 0.00
C HIS A 514 -9.86 -1.59 -0.28
N GLY A 515 -10.34 -0.36 -0.24
CA GLY A 515 -11.71 -0.03 -0.63
C GLY A 515 -11.84 1.32 -1.32
N THR A 516 -13.01 1.55 -1.90
CA THR A 516 -13.39 2.84 -2.47
C THR A 516 -14.89 3.04 -2.31
N PHE A 517 -15.29 4.30 -2.11
CA PHE A 517 -16.70 4.68 -2.07
C PHE A 517 -17.09 5.34 -3.39
N GLN A 518 -18.10 4.77 -4.05
CA GLN A 518 -18.67 5.32 -5.28
C GLN A 518 -20.02 5.98 -4.96
N ASN A 519 -20.04 7.32 -4.98
CA ASN A 519 -21.27 8.10 -4.84
C ASN A 519 -22.25 7.76 -5.96
N ARG A 520 -23.54 7.65 -5.62
CA ARG A 520 -24.65 7.71 -6.58
C ARG A 520 -25.33 9.06 -6.45
N HIS A 521 -25.33 9.82 -7.56
CA HIS A 521 -26.11 11.04 -7.68
C HIS A 521 -27.59 10.74 -7.90
#